data_AF-A0A345D7U9-F1
#
_entry.id   AF-A0A345D7U9-F1
#
_cell.length_a   1.000
_cell.length_b   1.000
_cell.length_c   1.000
_cell.angle_alpha   90.00
_cell.angle_beta   90.00
_cell.angle_gamma   90.00
#
_symmetry.space_group_name_H-M   'P 1'
#
loop_
_entity.id
_entity.type
_entity.pdbx_description
1 polymer ?
#
loop_
_entity_poly.entity_id
_entity_poly.type
_entity_poly.pdbx_seq_one_letter_code
_entity_poly.pdbx_strand_id
1 'polypeptide(L)'
;MHNRLTTAQVACAAAYALIFPISNLIGGKLMMFGILLTCPFLILAWPGGMLAVTIFGSEQAYIWGAGLMIFLQALPVTSLMKIFRNNAKA
;
A
#
# COMPACT_ATOMS: atom_id res chain seq x y z
N MET A 1 18.74 5.47 17.59
CA MET A 1 18.94 5.97 16.21
C MET A 1 17.60 6.01 15.50
N HIS A 2 17.04 7.18 15.20
CA HIS A 2 15.80 7.25 14.40
C HIS A 2 16.10 6.72 12.99
N ASN A 3 15.61 5.53 12.67
CA ASN A 3 15.77 4.94 11.35
C ASN A 3 14.82 5.64 10.37
N ARG A 4 15.20 6.85 9.94
CA ARG A 4 14.41 7.63 8.98
C ARG A 4 14.34 6.87 7.66
N LEU A 5 13.13 6.79 7.11
CA LEU A 5 12.89 6.32 5.75
C LEU A 5 13.52 7.30 4.77
N THR A 6 14.22 6.75 3.77
CA THR A 6 14.75 7.55 2.66
C THR A 6 13.63 7.89 1.68
N THR A 7 13.80 8.98 0.92
CA THR A 7 12.85 9.37 -0.13
C THR A 7 12.58 8.24 -1.12
N ALA A 8 13.61 7.47 -1.48
CA ALA A 8 13.48 6.32 -2.37
C ALA A 8 12.56 5.21 -1.80
N GLN A 9 12.61 4.97 -0.49
CA GLN A 9 11.72 3.97 0.15
C GLN A 9 10.27 4.45 0.18
N VAL A 10 10.07 5.74 0.48
CA VAL A 10 8.72 6.35 0.44
C VAL A 10 8.17 6.30 -0.98
N ALA A 11 8.97 6.65 -1.99
CA ALA A 11 8.56 6.58 -3.39
C ALA A 11 8.24 5.14 -3.83
N CYS A 12 9.02 4.15 -3.39
CA CYS A 12 8.76 2.74 -3.67
C CYS A 12 7.45 2.27 -3.01
N ALA A 13 7.24 2.61 -1.74
CA ALA A 13 5.99 2.31 -1.03
C ALA A 13 4.78 2.95 -1.73
N ALA A 14 4.90 4.19 -2.18
CA ALA A 14 3.86 4.90 -2.91
C ALA A 14 3.56 4.24 -4.26
N ALA A 15 4.59 3.93 -5.05
CA ALA A 15 4.45 3.25 -6.34
C ALA A 15 3.79 1.87 -6.18
N TYR A 16 4.20 1.11 -5.16
CA TYR A 16 3.59 -0.18 -4.84
C TYR A 16 2.12 -0.04 -4.44
N ALA A 17 1.81 0.92 -3.56
CA ALA A 17 0.44 1.14 -3.12
C ALA A 17 -0.50 1.58 -4.25
N LEU A 18 0.01 2.31 -5.25
CA LEU A 18 -0.73 2.75 -6.43
C LEU A 18 -1.13 1.60 -7.36
N ILE A 19 -0.49 0.43 -7.28
CA ILE A 19 -0.87 -0.75 -8.06
C ILE A 19 -2.34 -1.10 -7.83
N PHE A 20 -2.80 -1.06 -6.58
CA PHE A 20 -4.18 -1.38 -6.22
C PHE A 20 -5.21 -0.42 -6.85
N PRO A 21 -5.17 0.91 -6.61
CA PRO A 21 -6.15 1.82 -7.18
C PRO A 21 -6.09 1.86 -8.71
N ILE A 22 -4.89 1.88 -9.30
CA ILE A 22 -4.75 1.93 -10.77
C ILE A 22 -5.33 0.67 -11.42
N SER A 23 -5.02 -0.51 -10.88
CA SER A 23 -5.55 -1.76 -11.41
C SER A 23 -7.08 -1.86 -11.28
N ASN A 24 -7.67 -1.33 -10.20
CA ASN A 24 -9.12 -1.26 -10.01
C ASN A 24 -9.80 -0.29 -10.99
N LEU A 25 -9.16 0.84 -11.31
CA LEU A 25 -9.67 1.79 -12.30
C LEU A 25 -9.64 1.24 -13.73
N ILE A 26 -8.62 0.43 -14.06
CA ILE A 26 -8.53 -0.21 -15.39
C ILE A 26 -9.51 -1.39 -15.51
N GLY A 27 -9.69 -2.15 -14.43
CA GLY A 27 -10.61 -3.29 -14.38
C GLY A 27 -10.08 -4.58 -15.03
N GLY A 28 -10.98 -5.56 -15.17
CA GLY A 28 -10.72 -6.82 -15.87
C GLY A 28 -9.57 -7.65 -15.27
N LYS A 29 -8.72 -8.22 -16.15
CA LYS A 29 -7.59 -9.09 -15.74
C LYS A 29 -6.52 -8.35 -14.94
N LEU A 30 -6.35 -7.05 -15.18
CA LEU A 30 -5.36 -6.22 -14.48
C LEU A 30 -5.78 -5.97 -13.03
N MET A 31 -7.08 -5.80 -12.75
CA MET A 31 -7.61 -5.72 -11.39
C MET A 31 -7.24 -6.96 -10.58
N MET A 32 -7.44 -8.16 -11.13
CA MET A 32 -7.12 -9.40 -10.41
C MET A 32 -5.62 -9.54 -10.16
N PHE A 33 -4.78 -9.12 -11.12
CA PHE A 33 -3.33 -9.06 -10.93
C PHE A 33 -2.93 -8.08 -9.82
N GLY A 34 -3.52 -6.89 -9.79
CA GLY A 34 -3.28 -5.91 -8.75
C GLY A 34 -3.69 -6.41 -7.36
N ILE A 35 -4.85 -7.05 -7.25
CA ILE A 35 -5.32 -7.71 -6.02
C ILE A 35 -4.32 -8.76 -5.54
N LEU A 36 -3.83 -9.62 -6.43
CA LEU A 36 -2.85 -10.64 -6.07
C LEU A 36 -1.53 -10.02 -5.58
N LEU A 37 -1.06 -8.97 -6.25
CA LEU A 37 0.17 -8.26 -5.86
C LEU A 37 0.04 -7.55 -4.52
N THR A 38 -1.13 -6.99 -4.20
CA THR A 38 -1.36 -6.27 -2.95
C THR A 38 -2.02 -7.11 -1.86
N CYS A 39 -2.31 -8.39 -2.14
CA CYS A 39 -3.04 -9.31 -1.28
C CYS A 39 -2.57 -9.32 0.19
N PRO A 40 -1.25 -9.36 0.50
CA PRO A 40 -0.77 -9.37 1.87
C PRO A 40 -1.24 -8.17 2.71
N PHE A 41 -1.52 -7.04 2.06
CA PHE A 41 -1.92 -5.79 2.69
C PHE A 41 -3.43 -5.55 2.66
N LEU A 42 -4.20 -6.38 1.94
CA LEU A 42 -5.63 -6.16 1.72
C LEU A 42 -6.47 -6.35 2.99
N ILE A 43 -6.05 -7.22 3.92
CA ILE A 43 -6.76 -7.48 5.17
C ILE A 43 -6.95 -6.18 5.97
N LEU A 44 -5.88 -5.39 6.11
CA LEU A 44 -5.93 -4.09 6.78
C LEU A 44 -6.32 -2.96 5.83
N ALA A 45 -6.19 -3.14 4.51
CA ALA A 45 -6.66 -2.14 3.54
C ALA A 45 -8.19 -2.06 3.49
N TRP A 46 -8.87 -3.19 3.65
CA TRP A 46 -10.34 -3.25 3.68
C TRP A 46 -10.98 -2.29 4.68
N PRO A 47 -10.64 -2.30 5.99
CA PRO A 47 -11.22 -1.35 6.93
C PRO A 47 -10.87 0.11 6.60
N GLY A 48 -9.67 0.38 6.06
CA GLY A 48 -9.31 1.72 5.57
C GLY A 48 -10.18 2.19 4.40
N GLY A 49 -10.47 1.29 3.46
CA GLY A 49 -11.42 1.55 2.37
C GLY A 49 -12.84 1.78 2.88
N MET A 50 -13.33 0.94 3.80
CA MET A 50 -14.66 1.09 4.37
C MET A 50 -14.83 2.40 5.16
N LEU A 51 -13.82 2.80 5.94
CA LEU A 51 -13.81 4.11 6.61
C LEU A 51 -13.91 5.26 5.61
N ALA A 52 -13.20 5.19 4.48
CA ALA A 52 -13.30 6.20 3.44
C ALA A 52 -14.71 6.24 2.81
N VAL A 53 -15.33 5.08 2.56
CA VAL A 53 -16.74 5.03 2.10
C VAL A 53 -17.67 5.68 3.13
N THR A 54 -17.49 5.41 4.42
CA THR A 54 -18.33 6.01 5.48
C THR A 54 -18.18 7.52 5.56
N ILE A 55 -16.97 8.05 5.37
CA ILE A 55 -16.69 9.50 5.44
C ILE A 55 -17.18 10.24 4.18
N PHE A 56 -16.96 9.66 3.00
CA PHE A 56 -17.19 10.34 1.71
C PHE A 56 -18.50 9.92 1.04
N GLY A 57 -19.20 8.90 1.54
CA GLY A 57 -20.49 8.44 1.01
C GLY A 57 -20.45 7.86 -0.41
N SER A 58 -19.27 7.48 -0.91
CA SER A 58 -19.06 6.99 -2.27
C SER A 58 -18.27 5.70 -2.28
N GLU A 59 -18.72 4.72 -3.08
CA GLU A 59 -18.00 3.46 -3.29
C GLU A 59 -16.61 3.68 -3.90
N GLN A 60 -16.44 4.73 -4.71
CA GLN A 60 -15.15 5.06 -5.29
C GLN A 60 -14.12 5.48 -4.23
N ALA A 61 -14.57 5.99 -3.08
CA ALA A 61 -13.70 6.33 -1.95
C ALA A 61 -13.02 5.09 -1.35
N TYR A 62 -13.64 3.91 -1.49
CA TYR A 62 -13.04 2.64 -1.06
C TYR A 62 -11.66 2.42 -1.68
N ILE A 63 -11.55 2.61 -2.98
CA ILE A 63 -10.35 2.30 -3.76
C ILE A 63 -9.17 3.15 -3.27
N TRP A 64 -9.42 4.44 -3.04
CA TRP A 64 -8.41 5.37 -2.54
C TRP A 64 -8.10 5.17 -1.06
N GLY A 65 -9.11 4.89 -0.22
CA GLY A 65 -8.91 4.59 1.20
C GLY A 65 -8.10 3.31 1.42
N ALA A 66 -8.42 2.25 0.69
CA ALA A 66 -7.66 1.01 0.69
C ALA A 66 -6.24 1.24 0.16
N GLY A 67 -6.06 1.99 -0.93
CA GLY A 67 -4.74 2.36 -1.46
C GLY A 67 -3.87 3.11 -0.43
N LEU A 68 -4.44 4.10 0.28
CA LEU A 68 -3.74 4.82 1.34
C LEU A 68 -3.33 3.88 2.48
N MET A 69 -4.20 2.95 2.85
CA MET A 69 -3.91 1.99 3.92
C MET A 69 -2.86 0.96 3.50
N ILE A 70 -2.79 0.58 2.23
CA ILE A 70 -1.67 -0.22 1.67
C ILE A 70 -0.37 0.59 1.76
N PHE A 71 -0.39 1.87 1.42
CA PHE A 71 0.78 2.75 1.53
C PHE A 71 1.31 2.81 2.97
N LEU A 72 0.42 3.04 3.94
CA LEU A 72 0.79 3.09 5.36
C LEU A 72 1.40 1.78 5.86
N GLN A 73 0.94 0.64 5.35
CA GLN A 73 1.52 -0.67 5.68
C GLN A 73 2.86 -0.93 4.95
N ALA A 74 3.06 -0.38 3.75
CA ALA A 74 4.30 -0.54 2.99
C ALA A 74 5.48 0.25 3.61
N LEU A 75 5.21 1.38 4.28
CA LEU A 75 6.25 2.17 4.97
C LEU A 75 7.04 1.38 6.03
N PRO A 76 6.43 0.68 7.01
CA PRO A 76 7.17 -0.11 7.98
C PRO A 76 7.89 -1.30 7.33
N VAL A 77 7.32 -1.91 6.28
CA VAL A 77 7.98 -3.01 5.55
C VAL A 77 9.28 -2.54 4.87
N THR A 78 9.25 -1.39 4.20
CA THR A 78 10.47 -0.84 3.59
C THR A 78 11.51 -0.44 4.64
N SER A 79 11.10 -0.01 5.82
CA SER A 79 11.99 0.26 6.96
C SER A 79 12.64 -1.03 7.49
N LEU A 80 11.85 -2.10 7.68
CA LEU A 80 12.34 -3.41 8.10
C LEU A 80 13.38 -3.98 7.11
N MET A 81 13.10 -3.90 5.81
CA MET A 81 14.05 -4.35 4.77
C MET A 81 15.40 -3.64 4.86
N LYS A 82 15.41 -2.34 5.19
CA LYS A 82 16.65 -1.58 5.40
C LYS A 82 17.43 -2.09 6.61
N ILE A 83 16.74 -2.40 7.71
CA ILE A 83 17.36 -2.97 8.92
C ILE A 83 18.01 -4.32 8.60
N PHE A 84 17.26 -5.24 7.99
CA PHE A 84 17.79 -6.56 7.63
C PHE A 84 18.97 -6.47 6.66
N ARG A 85 18.91 -5.59 5.66
CA ARG A 85 20.03 -5.37 4.73
C ARG A 85 21.28 -4.84 5.44
N ASN A 86 21.12 -3.94 6.41
CA ASN A 86 22.27 -3.42 7.16
C ASN A 86 22.90 -4.50 8.05
N ASN A 87 22.09 -5.33 8.68
CA ASN A 87 22.59 -6.46 9.50
C ASN A 87 23.27 -7.54 8.65
N ALA A 88 22.82 -7.79 7.42
CA ALA A 88 23.43 -8.77 6.52
C ALA A 88 24.79 -8.33 5.92
N LYS A 89 25.16 -7.05 6.09
CA LYS A 89 26.43 -6.49 5.61
C LYS A 89 27.46 -6.28 6.72
N ALA A 90 27.06 -6.49 7.98
CA ALA A 90 27.93 -6.43 9.15
C ALA A 90 28.51 -7.82 9.43
#